data_AF-A0A7V1IGC6-F1
#
_entry.id   AF-A0A7V1IGC6-F1
#
_cell.length_a   1.000
_cell.length_b   1.000
_cell.length_c   1.000
_cell.angle_alpha   90.00
_cell.angle_beta   90.00
_cell.angle_gamma   90.00
#
_symmetry.space_group_name_H-M   'P 1'
#
loop_
_entity.id
_entity.type
_entity.pdbx_description
1 polymer ?
#
loop_
_entity_poly.entity_id
_entity_poly.type
_entity_poly.pdbx_seq_one_letter_code
_entity_poly.pdbx_strand_id
1 'polypeptide(L)'
;MTIGEDDECEEAVVATRIWGTFSPRPEIWVGFVFAIGVCLVIALLAMTFAIAQILLGHQPWALLVPLVSLLIALGIYVSAIVGQGLSGDEMYRIRSYVDECLREAEEHARLDPPTRPDSSSQL
;
A
#
# COMPACT_ATOMS: atom_id res chain seq x y z
N MET A 1 40.16 -45.67 23.05
CA MET A 1 40.74 -45.80 21.70
C MET A 1 39.78 -46.74 20.97
N THR A 2 38.80 -46.25 20.21
CA THR A 2 38.89 -45.23 19.17
C THR A 2 37.56 -44.48 19.10
N ILE A 3 37.63 -43.15 19.07
CA ILE A 3 36.54 -42.24 18.71
C ILE A 3 36.36 -42.40 17.19
N GLY A 4 35.17 -42.76 16.72
CA GLY A 4 34.71 -42.51 15.35
C GLY A 4 33.49 -41.58 15.49
N GLU A 5 33.59 -40.30 15.15
CA GLU A 5 33.52 -39.76 13.77
C GLU A 5 32.17 -39.95 13.09
N ASP A 6 31.06 -39.76 13.83
CA ASP A 6 29.75 -39.51 13.22
C ASP A 6 29.11 -38.22 13.77
N ASP A 7 29.94 -37.25 14.18
CA ASP A 7 29.48 -35.87 14.42
C ASP A 7 29.35 -35.21 13.03
N GLU A 8 28.36 -35.67 12.25
CA GLU A 8 27.82 -34.91 11.13
C GLU A 8 27.24 -33.61 11.72
N CYS A 9 28.14 -32.66 11.99
CA CYS A 9 27.81 -31.25 12.16
C CYS A 9 27.13 -30.83 10.86
N GLU A 10 25.81 -31.02 10.80
CA GLU A 10 24.91 -30.42 9.83
C GLU A 10 25.30 -28.95 9.76
N GLU A 11 25.96 -28.60 8.66
CA GLU A 11 26.56 -27.30 8.42
C GLU A 11 25.45 -26.27 8.62
N ALA A 12 25.47 -25.58 9.77
CA ALA A 12 24.43 -24.61 10.10
C ALA A 12 24.59 -23.42 9.16
N VAL A 13 24.00 -23.54 7.97
CA VAL A 13 23.95 -22.48 6.97
C VAL A 13 23.32 -21.28 7.65
N VAL A 14 24.11 -20.23 7.87
CA VAL A 14 23.65 -18.98 8.47
C VAL A 14 22.72 -18.29 7.47
N ALA A 15 21.45 -18.69 7.47
CA ALA A 15 20.44 -18.16 6.58
C ALA A 15 19.93 -16.82 7.12
N THR A 16 20.16 -15.74 6.36
CA THR A 16 19.59 -14.42 6.68
C THR A 16 18.18 -14.33 6.12
N ARG A 17 17.18 -14.22 6.98
CA ARG A 17 15.77 -14.13 6.60
C ARG A 17 15.26 -12.68 6.71
N ILE A 18 14.76 -12.13 5.60
CA ILE A 18 14.17 -10.79 5.56
C ILE A 18 12.65 -10.90 5.64
N TRP A 19 12.03 -10.06 6.49
CA TRP A 19 10.57 -9.92 6.61
C TRP A 19 10.17 -8.51 6.16
N GLY A 20 9.12 -8.41 5.34
CA GLY A 20 8.59 -7.13 4.87
C GLY A 20 7.11 -7.24 4.50
N THR A 21 6.37 -6.15 4.67
CA THR A 21 4.98 -6.01 4.22
C THR A 21 4.90 -4.89 3.22
N PHE A 22 4.44 -5.20 2.00
CA PHE A 22 4.16 -4.23 0.96
C PHE A 22 2.67 -3.89 1.01
N SER A 23 2.32 -2.75 1.60
CA SER A 23 0.93 -2.26 1.65
C SER A 23 0.81 -0.96 0.84
N PRO A 24 -0.27 -0.78 0.05
CA PRO A 24 -0.46 0.46 -0.68
C PRO A 24 -0.67 1.56 0.35
N ARG A 25 -0.06 2.73 0.15
CA ARG A 25 -0.19 3.85 1.09
C ARG A 25 -1.67 4.26 1.18
N PRO A 26 -2.34 4.09 2.34
CA PRO A 26 -3.78 4.34 2.46
C PRO A 26 -4.14 5.83 2.34
N GLU A 27 -3.17 6.71 2.48
CA GLU A 27 -3.31 8.17 2.53
C GLU A 27 -4.05 8.75 1.31
N ILE A 28 -3.83 8.20 0.11
CA ILE A 28 -4.45 8.70 -1.12
C ILE A 28 -5.94 8.35 -1.16
N TRP A 29 -6.30 7.11 -0.78
CA TRP A 29 -7.70 6.67 -0.76
C TRP A 29 -8.53 7.46 0.25
N VAL A 30 -7.96 7.74 1.43
CA VAL A 30 -8.62 8.55 2.47
C VAL A 30 -8.90 9.96 1.95
N GLY A 31 -8.00 10.57 1.16
CA GLY A 31 -8.22 11.87 0.55
C GLY A 31 -9.44 11.90 -0.40
N PHE A 32 -9.60 10.87 -1.23
CA PHE A 32 -10.77 10.75 -2.12
C PHE A 32 -12.07 10.54 -1.33
N VAL A 33 -12.04 9.68 -0.31
CA VAL A 33 -13.20 9.45 0.58
C VAL A 33 -13.59 10.73 1.30
N PHE A 34 -12.61 11.51 1.78
CA PHE A 34 -12.84 12.80 2.40
C PHE A 34 -13.52 13.79 1.43
N ALA A 35 -13.03 13.88 0.19
CA ALA A 35 -13.62 14.77 -0.82
C ALA A 35 -15.07 14.39 -1.15
N ILE A 36 -15.36 13.08 -1.29
CA ILE A 36 -16.73 12.58 -1.46
C ILE A 36 -17.60 12.93 -0.24
N GLY A 37 -17.06 12.77 0.97
CA GLY A 37 -17.74 13.15 2.21
C GLY A 37 -18.11 14.63 2.26
N VAL A 38 -17.20 15.52 1.84
CA VAL A 38 -17.47 16.97 1.74
C VAL A 38 -18.60 17.25 0.74
N CYS A 39 -18.58 16.63 -0.44
CA CYS A 39 -19.66 16.75 -1.42
C CYS A 39 -21.01 16.30 -0.85
N LEU A 40 -21.02 15.22 -0.06
CA LEU A 40 -22.22 14.68 0.56
C LEU A 40 -22.79 15.63 1.63
N VAL A 41 -21.93 16.23 2.47
CA VAL A 41 -22.35 17.26 3.44
C VAL A 41 -22.94 18.47 2.72
N ILE A 42 -22.30 18.96 1.65
CA ILE A 42 -22.81 20.08 0.85
C ILE A 42 -24.18 19.74 0.25
N ALA A 43 -24.35 18.52 -0.28
CA ALA A 43 -25.61 18.07 -0.85
C ALA A 43 -26.74 18.04 0.19
N LEU A 44 -26.46 17.59 1.42
CA LEU A 44 -27.44 17.56 2.53
C LEU A 44 -27.85 18.97 2.95
N LEU A 45 -26.90 19.90 3.09
CA LEU A 45 -27.19 21.29 3.42
C LEU A 45 -28.04 21.95 2.31
N ALA A 46 -27.68 21.74 1.05
CA ALA A 46 -28.43 22.25 -0.09
C ALA A 46 -29.85 21.68 -0.17
N MET A 47 -30.03 20.40 0.13
CA MET A 47 -31.35 19.76 0.18
C MET A 47 -32.22 20.38 1.27
N THR A 48 -31.65 20.60 2.45
CA THR A 48 -32.36 21.25 3.58
C THR A 48 -32.79 22.67 3.21
N PHE A 49 -31.91 23.41 2.55
CA PHE A 49 -32.20 24.76 2.05
C PHE A 49 -33.23 24.77 0.92
N ALA A 50 -33.19 23.79 0.00
CA ALA A 50 -34.18 23.63 -1.06
C ALA A 50 -35.58 23.35 -0.49
N ILE A 51 -35.68 22.49 0.54
CA ILE A 51 -36.95 22.25 1.24
C ILE A 51 -37.49 23.55 1.83
N ALA A 52 -36.63 24.35 2.48
CA ALA A 52 -37.03 25.66 2.97
C ALA A 52 -37.53 26.59 1.85
N GLN A 53 -36.86 26.63 0.68
CA GLN A 53 -37.31 27.43 -0.46
C GLN A 53 -38.69 27.00 -0.98
N ILE A 54 -38.95 25.68 -1.03
CA ILE A 54 -40.25 25.14 -1.43
C ILE A 54 -41.34 25.57 -0.43
N LEU A 55 -41.07 25.48 0.87
CA LEU A 55 -42.02 25.89 1.91
C LEU A 55 -42.32 27.39 1.87
N LEU A 56 -41.35 28.22 1.50
CA LEU A 56 -41.53 29.67 1.34
C LEU A 56 -42.18 30.07 -0.01
N GLY A 57 -42.47 29.10 -0.89
CA GLY A 57 -43.09 29.37 -2.20
C GLY A 57 -42.15 30.04 -3.21
N HIS A 58 -40.84 30.06 -2.96
CA HIS A 58 -39.84 30.55 -3.90
C HIS A 58 -39.46 29.48 -4.92
N GLN A 59 -38.91 29.89 -6.07
CA GLN A 59 -38.38 28.94 -7.06
C GLN A 59 -37.20 28.16 -6.45
N PRO A 60 -37.26 26.82 -6.38
CA PRO A 60 -36.32 26.00 -5.62
C PRO A 60 -35.06 25.68 -6.43
N TRP A 61 -34.31 26.72 -6.82
CA TRP A 61 -33.07 26.58 -7.58
C TRP A 61 -32.01 25.75 -6.85
N ALA A 62 -32.09 25.70 -5.51
CA ALA A 62 -31.20 24.91 -4.67
C ALA A 62 -31.28 23.38 -4.92
N LEU A 63 -32.31 22.88 -5.61
CA LEU A 63 -32.39 21.47 -6.06
C LEU A 63 -31.33 21.08 -7.09
N LEU A 64 -30.76 22.04 -7.81
CA LEU A 64 -29.69 21.77 -8.78
C LEU A 64 -28.35 21.45 -8.08
N VAL A 65 -28.13 22.00 -6.89
CA VAL A 65 -26.90 21.82 -6.12
C VAL A 65 -26.63 20.36 -5.74
N PRO A 66 -27.59 19.59 -5.18
CA PRO A 66 -27.36 18.16 -4.91
C PRO A 66 -27.12 17.34 -6.20
N LEU A 67 -27.77 17.69 -7.32
CA LEU A 67 -27.54 17.01 -8.60
C LEU A 67 -26.11 17.24 -9.12
N VAL A 68 -25.63 18.49 -9.05
CA VAL A 68 -24.25 18.83 -9.44
C VAL A 68 -23.24 18.20 -8.48
N SER A 69 -23.52 18.21 -7.17
CA SER A 69 -22.66 17.56 -6.18
C SER A 69 -22.52 16.06 -6.42
N LEU A 70 -23.61 15.38 -6.81
CA LEU A 70 -23.60 13.97 -7.18
C LEU A 70 -22.70 13.71 -8.40
N LEU A 71 -22.79 14.56 -9.43
CA LEU A 71 -21.91 14.46 -10.61
C LEU A 71 -20.43 14.64 -10.26
N ILE A 72 -20.12 15.60 -9.39
CA ILE A 72 -18.74 15.83 -8.91
C ILE A 72 -18.26 14.62 -8.12
N ALA A 73 -19.07 14.09 -7.19
CA ALA A 73 -18.73 12.91 -6.41
C ALA A 73 -18.47 11.69 -7.29
N LEU A 74 -19.25 11.51 -8.37
CA LEU A 74 -19.01 10.46 -9.36
C LEU A 74 -17.67 10.64 -10.07
N GLY A 75 -17.32 11.87 -10.46
CA GLY A 75 -16.01 12.18 -11.07
C GLY A 75 -14.84 11.88 -10.13
N ILE A 76 -14.98 12.22 -8.85
CA ILE A 76 -13.99 11.90 -7.81
C ILE A 76 -13.87 10.39 -7.64
N TYR A 77 -14.99 9.66 -7.63
CA TYR A 77 -15.00 8.20 -7.51
C TYR A 77 -14.29 7.52 -8.68
N VAL A 78 -14.54 7.96 -9.91
CA VAL A 78 -13.81 7.44 -11.09
C VAL A 78 -12.31 7.74 -10.98
N SER A 79 -11.96 8.95 -10.55
CA SER A 79 -10.56 9.33 -10.32
C SER A 79 -9.89 8.44 -9.26
N ALA A 80 -10.63 8.06 -8.20
CA ALA A 80 -10.14 7.19 -7.15
C ALA A 80 -9.86 5.77 -7.67
N ILE A 81 -10.72 5.21 -8.53
CA ILE A 81 -10.51 3.90 -9.16
C ILE A 81 -9.22 3.91 -9.99
N VAL A 82 -9.02 4.96 -10.80
CA VAL A 82 -7.81 5.11 -11.61
C VAL A 82 -6.56 5.25 -10.72
N GLY A 83 -6.65 6.07 -9.66
CA GLY A 83 -5.56 6.29 -8.72
C GLY A 83 -5.14 5.02 -7.96
N GLN A 84 -6.11 4.17 -7.59
CA GLN A 84 -5.81 2.87 -6.96
C GLN A 84 -5.16 1.89 -7.94
N GLY A 85 -5.56 1.89 -9.21
CA GLY A 85 -4.93 1.07 -10.25
C GLY A 85 -3.44 1.37 -10.42
N LEU A 86 -3.09 2.66 -10.61
CA LEU A 86 -1.69 3.08 -10.73
C LEU A 86 -0.85 2.78 -9.48
N SER A 87 -1.44 2.90 -8.29
CA SER A 87 -0.73 2.63 -7.02
C SER A 87 -0.43 1.14 -6.83
N GLY A 88 -1.21 0.25 -7.44
CA GLY A 88 -0.97 -1.19 -7.42
C GLY A 88 0.28 -1.60 -8.21
N ASP A 89 0.44 -1.02 -9.40
CA ASP A 89 1.58 -1.30 -10.29
C ASP A 89 2.92 -0.89 -9.64
N GLU A 90 2.92 0.25 -8.94
CA GLU A 90 4.09 0.73 -8.21
C GLU A 90 4.55 -0.27 -7.14
N MET A 91 3.60 -0.93 -6.48
CA MET A 91 3.89 -1.86 -5.41
C MET A 91 4.42 -3.21 -5.92
N TYR A 92 3.92 -3.67 -7.06
CA TYR A 92 4.52 -4.81 -7.75
C TYR A 92 5.95 -4.54 -8.16
N ARG A 93 6.25 -3.32 -8.62
CA ARG A 93 7.61 -2.92 -9.03
C ARG A 93 8.61 -2.90 -7.87
N ILE A 94 8.17 -2.44 -6.69
CA ILE A 94 9.00 -2.49 -5.47
C ILE A 94 9.25 -3.94 -5.06
N ARG A 95 8.21 -4.79 -5.08
CA ARG A 95 8.36 -6.20 -4.74
C ARG A 95 9.32 -6.92 -5.68
N SER A 96 9.15 -6.72 -6.99
CA SER A 96 10.04 -7.35 -7.98
C SER A 96 11.49 -6.91 -7.82
N TYR A 97 11.72 -5.64 -7.46
CA TYR A 97 13.06 -5.14 -7.19
C TYR A 97 13.70 -5.83 -5.97
N VAL A 98 12.94 -6.01 -4.88
CA VAL A 98 13.43 -6.71 -3.68
C VAL A 98 13.73 -8.19 -3.98
N ASP A 99 12.87 -8.86 -4.75
CA ASP A 99 13.07 -10.24 -5.16
C ASP A 99 14.34 -10.39 -6.02
N GLU A 100 14.62 -9.42 -6.92
CA GLU A 100 15.85 -9.40 -7.72
C GLU A 100 17.11 -9.26 -6.85
N CYS A 101 17.10 -8.31 -5.88
CA CYS A 101 18.22 -8.13 -4.95
C CYS A 101 18.47 -9.36 -4.07
N LEU A 102 17.39 -10.04 -3.64
CA LEU A 102 17.50 -11.29 -2.88
C LEU A 102 18.13 -12.41 -3.71
N ARG A 103 17.74 -12.53 -4.98
CA ARG A 103 18.30 -13.52 -5.91
C ARG A 103 19.80 -13.28 -6.13
N GLU A 104 20.19 -12.03 -6.35
CA GLU A 104 21.59 -11.64 -6.53
C GLU A 104 22.43 -11.91 -5.27
N ALA A 105 21.90 -11.60 -4.08
CA ALA A 105 22.56 -11.90 -2.81
C ALA A 105 22.75 -13.41 -2.58
N GLU A 106 21.75 -14.23 -2.94
CA GLU A 106 21.87 -15.69 -2.86
C GLU A 106 22.92 -16.23 -3.85
N GLU A 107 22.96 -15.70 -5.06
CA GLU A 107 23.94 -16.08 -6.08
C GLU A 107 25.38 -15.72 -5.63
N HIS A 108 25.57 -14.53 -5.07
CA HIS A 108 26.86 -14.12 -4.48
C HIS A 108 27.27 -15.01 -3.31
N ALA A 109 26.36 -15.35 -2.40
CA ALA A 109 26.64 -16.24 -1.27
C ALA A 109 26.98 -17.67 -1.72
N ARG A 110 26.43 -18.13 -2.85
CA ARG A 110 26.80 -19.42 -3.46
C ARG A 110 28.18 -19.41 -4.10
N LEU A 111 28.57 -18.30 -4.74
CA LEU A 111 29.85 -18.17 -5.45
C LEU A 111 31.02 -17.89 -4.51
N ASP A 112 30.79 -17.08 -3.47
CA ASP A 112 31.79 -16.74 -2.45
C ASP A 112 31.24 -17.16 -1.07
N PRO A 113 31.36 -18.45 -0.70
CA PRO A 113 30.87 -18.92 0.58
C PRO A 113 31.56 -18.14 1.70
N PRO A 114 30.83 -17.66 2.71
CA PRO A 114 31.41 -16.83 3.75
C PRO A 114 32.59 -17.55 4.40
N THR A 115 33.80 -17.04 4.20
CA THR A 115 34.98 -17.56 4.89
C THR A 115 34.73 -17.38 6.38
N ARG A 116 34.61 -18.52 7.08
CA ARG A 116 34.51 -18.57 8.54
C ARG A 116 35.58 -17.64 9.12
N PRO A 117 35.25 -16.67 10.00
CA PRO A 117 36.26 -15.85 10.63
C PRO A 117 37.23 -16.80 11.33
N ASP A 118 38.50 -16.69 10.93
CA ASP A 118 39.58 -17.52 11.41
C ASP A 118 39.65 -17.45 12.94
N SER A 119 39.44 -18.61 13.57
CA SER A 119 39.58 -18.82 15.01
C SER A 119 40.98 -18.50 15.57
N SER A 120 41.96 -18.19 14.72
CA SER A 120 43.34 -17.87 15.11
C SER A 120 43.52 -16.48 15.73
N SER A 121 42.52 -15.58 15.70
CA SER A 121 42.61 -14.26 16.34
C SER A 121 42.16 -14.23 17.81
N GLN A 122 41.99 -15.39 18.45
CA GLN A 122 41.57 -15.55 19.86
C GLN A 122 42.64 -16.19 20.75
N LEU A 123 43.89 -16.30 20.29
CA LEU A 123 45.04 -16.74 21.10
C LEU A 123 46.00 -15.58 21.40
#